data_AF-A0A804IH81-F1
#
_entry.id   AF-A0A804IH81-F1
#
_cell.length_a   1.000
_cell.length_b   1.000
_cell.length_c   1.000
_cell.angle_alpha   90.00
_cell.angle_beta   90.00
_cell.angle_gamma   90.00
#
_symmetry.space_group_name_H-M   'P 1'
#
loop_
_entity.id
_entity.type
_entity.pdbx_description
1 polymer ?
#
loop_
_entity_poly.entity_id
_entity_poly.type
_entity_poly.pdbx_seq_one_letter_code
_entity_poly.pdbx_strand_id
1 'polypeptide(L)'
;MATSLPAHALGDVLDWWEEVNNSTLWQDRIFHALAALFGLVSAVALIQLVRTEFRVPEFGWTIQVFHFLNFLVNGVRSLVFIFLRGVQQIKPEIAQHILLDLPDLAFFTTYALLVLFWAEIYYHIYLISTDGLIPCFYTINAMVYAIQVALWLLLWCKPIQAIVILSKIFFAGVSLFAAIGFLLYGGRLFFMLKLFPVESKGRRKMLQEVGYVTTVCFLCFMSRCIMVWFNAFDKAADIDVLNHPILNFIFYLLAEIIPSSLVLFILRKLPPKRKITQYHPLY
;
A
#
# COMPACT_ATOMS: atom_id res chain seq x y z
N MET A 1 -12.98 -16.58 -47.68
CA MET A 1 -12.62 -17.48 -46.58
C MET A 1 -11.62 -16.76 -45.70
N ALA A 2 -11.78 -16.82 -44.37
CA ALA A 2 -10.92 -16.26 -43.30
C ALA A 2 -11.20 -14.83 -42.78
N THR A 3 -12.23 -14.70 -41.93
CA THR A 3 -12.27 -13.73 -40.80
C THR A 3 -12.92 -14.30 -39.53
N SER A 4 -13.18 -15.62 -39.44
CA SER A 4 -13.85 -16.25 -38.28
C SER A 4 -12.91 -16.74 -37.15
N LEU A 5 -11.60 -16.80 -37.40
CA LEU A 5 -10.58 -17.23 -36.43
C LEU A 5 -10.51 -16.37 -35.14
N PRO A 6 -10.57 -15.01 -35.18
CA PRO A 6 -10.49 -14.22 -33.96
C PRO A 6 -11.75 -14.29 -33.10
N ALA A 7 -12.92 -14.53 -33.70
CA ALA A 7 -14.18 -14.61 -32.97
C ALA A 7 -14.31 -15.93 -32.18
N HIS A 8 -13.89 -17.06 -32.77
CA HIS A 8 -13.83 -18.33 -32.04
C HIS A 8 -12.77 -18.33 -30.95
N ALA A 9 -11.56 -17.84 -31.24
CA ALA A 9 -10.51 -17.74 -30.22
C ALA A 9 -10.91 -16.82 -29.05
N LEU A 10 -11.65 -15.74 -29.31
CA LEU A 10 -12.19 -14.88 -28.26
C LEU A 10 -13.26 -15.61 -27.44
N GLY A 11 -14.16 -16.35 -28.10
CA GLY A 11 -15.17 -17.20 -27.42
C GLY A 11 -14.53 -18.24 -26.50
N ASP A 12 -13.53 -18.97 -26.99
CA ASP A 12 -12.82 -19.98 -26.19
C ASP A 12 -12.14 -19.38 -24.95
N VAL A 13 -11.61 -18.16 -25.05
CA VAL A 13 -11.00 -17.44 -23.92
C VAL A 13 -12.06 -16.98 -22.91
N LEU A 14 -13.22 -16.52 -23.37
CA LEU A 14 -14.34 -16.13 -22.51
C LEU A 14 -14.93 -17.33 -21.77
N ASP A 15 -15.14 -18.45 -22.46
CA ASP A 15 -15.66 -19.68 -21.86
C ASP A 15 -14.69 -20.24 -20.81
N TRP A 16 -13.39 -20.25 -21.12
CA TRP A 16 -12.36 -20.62 -20.14
C TRP A 16 -12.33 -19.67 -18.93
N TRP A 17 -12.48 -18.37 -19.17
CA TRP A 17 -12.50 -17.36 -18.10
C TRP A 17 -13.70 -17.54 -17.16
N GLU A 18 -14.88 -17.83 -17.70
CA GLU A 18 -16.08 -18.15 -16.92
C GLU A 18 -15.91 -19.46 -16.12
N GLU A 19 -15.33 -20.50 -16.73
CA GLU A 19 -15.06 -21.76 -16.03
C GLU A 19 -14.14 -21.55 -14.82
N VAL A 20 -13.06 -20.78 -14.98
CA VAL A 20 -12.13 -20.49 -13.88
C VAL A 20 -12.77 -19.64 -12.79
N ASN A 21 -13.57 -18.63 -13.16
CA ASN A 21 -14.26 -17.79 -12.18
C ASN A 21 -15.32 -18.56 -11.39
N ASN A 22 -15.99 -19.52 -11.99
CA ASN A 22 -17.04 -20.32 -11.33
C ASN A 22 -16.48 -21.52 -10.56
N SER A 23 -15.22 -21.90 -10.80
CA SER A 23 -14.59 -23.03 -10.14
C SER A 23 -14.08 -22.68 -8.74
N THR A 24 -14.70 -23.30 -7.73
CA THR A 24 -14.33 -23.16 -6.31
C THR A 24 -12.87 -23.58 -6.04
N LEU A 25 -12.37 -24.59 -6.76
CA LEU A 25 -10.98 -25.06 -6.65
C LEU A 25 -9.98 -24.00 -7.15
N TRP A 26 -10.28 -23.34 -8.26
CA TRP A 26 -9.42 -22.28 -8.79
C TRP A 26 -9.43 -21.04 -7.92
N GLN A 27 -10.61 -20.63 -7.46
CA GLN A 27 -10.74 -19.55 -6.47
C GLN A 27 -9.85 -19.83 -5.25
N ASP A 28 -9.97 -21.00 -4.63
CA ASP A 28 -9.20 -21.34 -3.44
C ASP A 28 -7.70 -21.32 -3.71
N ARG A 29 -7.25 -21.92 -4.81
CA ARG A 29 -5.83 -21.92 -5.18
C ARG A 29 -5.28 -20.51 -5.35
N ILE A 30 -6.04 -19.62 -6.00
CA ILE A 30 -5.64 -18.23 -6.23
C ILE A 30 -5.54 -17.46 -4.92
N PHE A 31 -6.52 -17.59 -4.02
CA PHE A 31 -6.48 -16.92 -2.72
C PHE A 31 -5.38 -17.47 -1.81
N HIS A 32 -5.12 -18.78 -1.83
CA HIS A 32 -3.97 -19.36 -1.11
C HIS A 32 -2.63 -18.90 -1.70
N ALA A 33 -2.54 -18.71 -3.02
CA ALA A 33 -1.35 -18.15 -3.65
C ALA A 33 -1.12 -16.69 -3.21
N LEU A 34 -2.17 -15.86 -3.18
CA LEU A 34 -2.10 -14.50 -2.62
C LEU A 34 -1.67 -14.53 -1.15
N ALA A 35 -2.27 -15.39 -0.33
CA ALA A 35 -1.91 -15.55 1.06
C ALA A 35 -0.42 -15.88 1.23
N ALA A 36 0.11 -16.80 0.43
CA ALA A 36 1.51 -17.19 0.47
C ALA A 36 2.43 -16.02 0.07
N LEU A 37 2.07 -15.25 -0.96
CA LEU A 37 2.84 -14.07 -1.39
C LEU A 37 2.85 -12.98 -0.31
N PHE A 38 1.69 -12.63 0.26
CA PHE A 38 1.61 -11.68 1.37
C PHE A 38 2.36 -12.18 2.61
N GLY A 39 2.26 -13.48 2.92
CA GLY A 39 2.99 -14.12 4.00
C GLY A 39 4.52 -14.02 3.80
N LEU A 40 4.99 -14.21 2.57
CA LEU A 40 6.40 -14.04 2.22
C LEU A 40 6.86 -12.60 2.43
N VAL A 41 6.09 -11.61 1.95
CA VAL A 41 6.41 -10.18 2.14
C VAL A 41 6.43 -9.83 3.62
N SER A 42 5.44 -10.32 4.40
CA SER A 42 5.37 -10.13 5.85
C SER A 42 6.58 -10.73 6.55
N ALA A 43 7.00 -11.95 6.20
CA ALA A 43 8.18 -12.59 6.76
C ALA A 43 9.46 -11.81 6.44
N VAL A 44 9.61 -11.30 5.21
CA VAL A 44 10.74 -10.44 4.82
C VAL A 44 10.76 -9.16 5.64
N ALA A 45 9.61 -8.50 5.83
CA ALA A 45 9.50 -7.29 6.65
C ALA A 45 9.89 -7.57 8.11
N LEU A 46 9.47 -8.70 8.69
CA LEU A 46 9.84 -9.11 10.04
C LEU A 46 11.34 -9.35 10.18
N ILE A 47 11.96 -10.05 9.22
CA ILE A 47 13.41 -10.27 9.21
C ILE A 47 14.16 -8.93 9.15
N GLN A 48 13.67 -7.98 8.35
CA GLN A 48 14.26 -6.64 8.25
C GLN A 48 14.09 -5.83 9.54
N LEU A 49 12.94 -5.92 10.20
CA LEU A 49 12.69 -5.31 11.51
C LEU A 49 13.67 -5.84 12.55
N VAL A 50 13.71 -7.16 12.73
CA VAL A 50 14.59 -7.84 13.71
C VAL A 50 16.06 -7.47 13.47
N ARG A 51 16.50 -7.50 12.21
CA ARG A 51 17.88 -7.12 11.84
C ARG A 51 18.18 -5.65 12.18
N THR A 52 17.22 -4.76 12.03
CA THR A 52 17.40 -3.33 12.31
C THR A 52 17.45 -3.07 13.81
N GLU A 53 16.56 -3.68 14.59
CA GLU A 53 16.56 -3.62 16.05
C GLU A 53 17.89 -4.05 16.66
N PHE A 54 18.41 -5.21 16.22
CA PHE A 54 19.69 -5.71 16.75
C PHE A 54 20.91 -4.87 16.32
N ARG A 55 20.85 -4.17 15.18
CA ARG A 55 22.01 -3.47 14.63
C ARG A 55 22.07 -2.00 15.07
N VAL A 56 20.93 -1.31 15.14
CA VAL A 56 20.87 0.14 15.36
C VAL A 56 19.58 0.52 16.11
N PRO A 57 19.45 0.21 17.41
CA PRO A 57 18.22 0.46 18.17
C PRO A 57 17.86 1.95 18.30
N GLU A 58 18.85 2.84 18.31
CA GLU A 58 18.63 4.27 18.66
C GLU A 58 18.39 5.21 17.47
N PHE A 59 18.72 4.82 16.23
CA PHE A 59 18.77 5.73 15.07
C PHE A 59 17.77 5.39 13.96
N GLY A 60 16.90 4.40 14.16
CA GLY A 60 16.07 3.80 13.11
C GLY A 60 14.57 3.90 13.30
N TRP A 61 14.05 4.69 14.25
CA TRP A 61 12.64 4.61 14.68
C TRP A 61 11.62 4.63 13.53
N THR A 62 11.70 5.58 12.60
CA THR A 62 10.79 5.66 11.43
C THR A 62 10.89 4.43 10.52
N ILE A 63 12.09 3.88 10.34
CA ILE A 63 12.35 2.69 9.52
C ILE A 63 11.86 1.42 10.22
N GLN A 64 12.09 1.31 11.54
CA GLN A 64 11.57 0.21 12.37
C GLN A 64 10.04 0.20 12.34
N VAL A 65 9.40 1.35 12.58
CA VAL A 65 7.94 1.49 12.48
C VAL A 65 7.45 1.15 11.08
N PHE A 66 8.15 1.57 10.03
CA PHE A 66 7.79 1.21 8.65
C PHE A 66 7.83 -0.31 8.39
N HIS A 67 8.88 -1.00 8.84
CA HIS A 67 8.98 -2.46 8.72
C HIS A 67 7.93 -3.18 9.56
N PHE A 68 7.66 -2.69 10.78
CA PHE A 68 6.62 -3.22 11.65
C PHE A 68 5.23 -3.08 11.03
N LEU A 69 4.90 -1.90 10.51
CA LEU A 69 3.64 -1.67 9.82
C LEU A 69 3.51 -2.56 8.57
N ASN A 70 4.57 -2.72 7.79
CA ASN A 70 4.55 -3.66 6.65
C ASN A 70 4.35 -5.11 7.09
N PHE A 71 5.01 -5.55 8.15
CA PHE A 71 4.80 -6.89 8.72
C PHE A 71 3.33 -7.09 9.10
N LEU A 72 2.74 -6.11 9.79
CA LEU A 72 1.36 -6.16 10.24
C LEU A 72 0.37 -6.13 9.07
N VAL A 73 0.49 -5.18 8.15
CA VAL A 73 -0.40 -5.05 6.98
C VAL A 73 -0.40 -6.32 6.14
N ASN A 74 0.79 -6.77 5.71
CA ASN A 74 0.91 -7.95 4.86
C ASN A 74 0.55 -9.23 5.63
N GLY A 75 0.83 -9.29 6.94
CA GLY A 75 0.46 -10.43 7.78
C GLY A 75 -1.04 -10.56 7.95
N VAL A 76 -1.74 -9.47 8.27
CA VAL A 76 -3.20 -9.45 8.35
C VAL A 76 -3.81 -9.80 7.00
N ARG A 77 -3.31 -9.23 5.89
CA ARG A 77 -3.80 -9.55 4.54
C ARG A 77 -3.64 -11.03 4.20
N SER A 78 -2.49 -11.62 4.54
CA SER A 78 -2.23 -13.05 4.38
C SER A 78 -3.27 -13.89 5.14
N LEU A 79 -3.53 -13.55 6.41
CA LEU A 79 -4.55 -14.24 7.21
C LEU A 79 -5.96 -14.06 6.64
N VAL A 80 -6.33 -12.87 6.18
CA VAL A 80 -7.63 -12.62 5.52
C VAL A 80 -7.80 -13.52 4.31
N PHE A 81 -6.77 -13.68 3.46
CA PHE A 81 -6.85 -14.55 2.29
C PHE A 81 -6.91 -16.04 2.62
N ILE A 82 -6.20 -16.50 3.67
CA ILE A 82 -6.30 -17.89 4.15
C ILE A 82 -7.73 -18.19 4.61
N PHE A 83 -8.33 -17.28 5.36
CA PHE A 83 -9.65 -17.47 5.95
C PHE A 83 -10.77 -16.82 5.14
N LEU A 84 -10.55 -16.43 3.87
CA LEU A 84 -11.46 -15.55 3.12
C LEU A 84 -12.91 -16.09 3.07
N ARG A 85 -13.08 -17.40 2.83
CA ARG A 85 -14.41 -18.04 2.88
C ARG A 85 -15.05 -17.98 4.25
N GLY A 86 -14.26 -18.19 5.30
CA GLY A 86 -14.71 -18.06 6.68
C GLY A 86 -15.12 -16.62 6.98
N VAL A 87 -14.30 -15.65 6.57
CA VAL A 87 -14.54 -14.21 6.74
C VAL A 87 -15.85 -13.77 6.08
N GLN A 88 -16.15 -14.25 4.87
CA GLN A 88 -17.42 -13.97 4.19
C GLN A 88 -18.65 -14.62 4.85
N GLN A 89 -18.45 -15.60 5.72
CA GLN A 89 -19.52 -16.26 6.47
C GLN A 89 -19.70 -15.68 7.88
N ILE A 90 -18.83 -14.75 8.32
CA ILE A 90 -18.92 -14.14 9.64
C ILE A 90 -20.18 -13.27 9.71
N LYS A 91 -21.03 -13.56 10.70
CA LYS A 91 -22.09 -12.65 11.14
C LYS A 91 -21.66 -12.02 12.46
N PRO A 92 -21.82 -10.69 12.66
CA PRO A 92 -22.51 -9.72 11.78
C PRO A 92 -21.64 -9.23 10.59
N GLU A 93 -22.29 -8.76 9.52
CA GLU A 93 -21.66 -8.23 8.29
C GLU A 93 -20.65 -7.09 8.56
N ILE A 94 -20.83 -6.33 9.65
CA ILE A 94 -19.89 -5.27 10.03
C ILE A 94 -18.50 -5.84 10.37
N ALA A 95 -18.43 -7.04 10.95
CA ALA A 95 -17.14 -7.67 11.26
C ALA A 95 -16.35 -7.99 9.98
N GLN A 96 -17.04 -8.35 8.89
CA GLN A 96 -16.43 -8.53 7.58
C GLN A 96 -15.88 -7.20 7.04
N HIS A 97 -16.68 -6.13 7.07
CA HIS A 97 -16.24 -4.80 6.63
C HIS A 97 -15.01 -4.32 7.39
N ILE A 98 -15.03 -4.38 8.73
CA ILE A 98 -13.89 -3.98 9.56
C ILE A 98 -12.64 -4.78 9.22
N LEU A 99 -12.76 -6.10 9.04
CA LEU A 99 -11.62 -6.97 8.77
C LEU A 99 -11.01 -6.72 7.38
N LEU A 100 -11.82 -6.35 6.39
CA LEU A 100 -11.37 -6.00 5.03
C LEU A 100 -10.77 -4.59 4.95
N ASP A 101 -11.34 -3.64 5.70
CA ASP A 101 -10.94 -2.22 5.73
C ASP A 101 -9.66 -1.97 6.56
N LEU A 102 -9.41 -2.76 7.61
CA LEU A 102 -8.27 -2.57 8.52
C LEU A 102 -6.90 -2.65 7.83
N PRO A 103 -6.63 -3.67 6.98
CA PRO A 103 -5.39 -3.71 6.19
C PRO A 103 -5.20 -2.47 5.32
N ASP A 104 -6.29 -1.91 4.79
CA ASP A 104 -6.27 -0.77 3.88
C ASP A 104 -5.90 0.53 4.60
N LEU A 105 -6.45 0.74 5.79
CA LEU A 105 -6.06 1.84 6.70
C LEU A 105 -4.59 1.74 7.10
N ALA A 106 -4.16 0.54 7.49
CA ALA A 106 -2.78 0.33 7.90
C ALA A 106 -1.80 0.45 6.71
N PHE A 107 -2.23 0.06 5.51
CA PHE A 107 -1.51 0.30 4.26
C PHE A 107 -1.36 1.82 4.04
N PHE A 108 -2.45 2.59 4.13
CA PHE A 108 -2.38 4.05 4.04
C PHE A 108 -1.37 4.65 5.04
N THR A 109 -1.43 4.27 6.32
CA THR A 109 -0.50 4.76 7.35
C THR A 109 0.95 4.42 7.01
N THR A 110 1.20 3.20 6.53
CA THR A 110 2.54 2.74 6.12
C THR A 110 3.14 3.63 5.05
N TYR A 111 2.37 3.94 4.01
CA TYR A 111 2.86 4.76 2.91
C TYR A 111 2.81 6.26 3.20
N ALA A 112 1.91 6.72 4.08
CA ALA A 112 1.96 8.08 4.63
C ALA A 112 3.25 8.31 5.44
N LEU A 113 3.73 7.29 6.17
CA LEU A 113 5.01 7.35 6.89
C LEU A 113 6.18 7.46 5.91
N LEU A 114 6.09 6.78 4.76
CA LEU A 114 7.08 6.89 3.69
C LEU A 114 7.07 8.29 3.05
N VAL A 115 5.89 8.88 2.83
CA VAL A 115 5.77 10.28 2.37
C VAL A 115 6.34 11.25 3.40
N LEU A 116 6.07 11.05 4.69
CA LEU A 116 6.70 11.83 5.77
C LEU A 116 8.22 11.72 5.71
N PHE A 117 8.76 10.51 5.57
CA PHE A 117 10.20 10.30 5.43
C PHE A 117 10.80 11.04 4.22
N TRP A 118 10.12 11.03 3.07
CA TRP A 118 10.53 11.82 1.91
C TRP A 118 10.47 13.33 2.15
N ALA A 119 9.43 13.80 2.83
CA ALA A 119 9.27 15.20 3.19
C ALA A 119 10.38 15.66 4.15
N GLU A 120 10.71 14.86 5.17
CA GLU A 120 11.81 15.14 6.10
C GLU A 120 13.15 15.28 5.38
N ILE A 121 13.47 14.36 4.46
CA ILE A 121 14.70 14.45 3.65
C ILE A 121 14.70 15.74 2.83
N TYR A 122 13.59 16.05 2.15
CA TYR A 122 13.47 17.26 1.34
C TYR A 122 13.71 18.52 2.18
N TYR A 123 12.97 18.69 3.28
CA TYR A 123 13.06 19.87 4.14
C TYR A 123 14.45 20.00 4.77
N HIS A 124 15.07 18.87 5.16
CA HIS A 124 16.40 18.86 5.75
C HIS A 124 17.47 19.36 4.77
N ILE A 125 17.41 18.97 3.48
CA ILE A 125 18.42 19.43 2.50
C ILE A 125 18.26 20.93 2.22
N TYR A 126 17.05 21.48 2.31
CA TYR A 126 16.81 22.92 2.17
C TYR A 126 16.95 23.71 3.49
N LEU A 127 17.35 23.06 4.59
CA LEU A 127 17.47 23.67 5.92
C LEU A 127 16.18 24.37 6.39
N ILE A 128 15.02 23.89 5.93
CA ILE A 128 13.71 24.36 6.37
C ILE A 128 13.34 23.61 7.64
N SER A 129 12.69 24.28 8.60
CA SER A 129 12.20 23.63 9.82
C SER A 129 11.29 22.44 9.48
N THR A 130 11.53 21.33 10.18
CA THR A 130 10.76 20.08 10.06
C THR A 130 9.71 19.94 11.17
N ASP A 131 9.60 20.93 12.06
CA ASP A 131 8.89 20.83 13.34
C ASP A 131 7.38 20.54 13.16
N GLY A 132 6.81 20.91 12.01
CA GLY A 132 5.40 20.66 11.69
C GLY A 132 5.09 19.33 10.99
N LEU A 133 6.09 18.62 10.45
CA LEU A 133 5.86 17.45 9.59
C LEU A 133 5.32 16.23 10.37
N ILE A 134 5.97 15.89 11.49
CA ILE A 134 5.57 14.75 12.34
C ILE A 134 4.17 14.98 12.95
N PRO A 135 3.85 16.15 13.57
CA PRO A 135 2.50 16.43 14.05
C PRO A 135 1.44 16.38 12.94
N CYS A 136 1.77 16.87 11.74
CA CYS A 136 0.87 16.81 10.59
C CYS A 136 0.55 15.36 10.19
N PHE A 137 1.57 14.49 10.11
CA PHE A 137 1.37 13.06 9.85
C PHE A 137 0.44 12.41 10.87
N TYR A 138 0.66 12.64 12.16
CA TYR A 138 -0.21 12.10 13.22
C TYR A 138 -1.63 12.65 13.12
N THR A 139 -1.78 13.93 12.84
CA THR A 139 -3.10 14.58 12.71
C THR A 139 -3.88 14.01 11.54
N ILE A 140 -3.24 13.85 10.37
CA ILE A 140 -3.87 13.26 9.18
C ILE A 140 -4.30 11.82 9.46
N ASN A 141 -3.43 10.99 10.03
CA ASN A 141 -3.78 9.60 10.35
C ASN A 141 -4.91 9.55 11.40
N ALA A 142 -4.83 10.36 12.46
CA ALA A 142 -5.87 10.41 13.47
C ALA A 142 -7.24 10.79 12.86
N MET A 143 -7.27 11.79 11.97
CA MET A 143 -8.49 12.18 11.26
C MET A 143 -9.03 11.05 10.39
N VAL A 144 -8.17 10.39 9.60
CA VAL A 144 -8.59 9.28 8.73
C VAL A 144 -9.20 8.14 9.54
N TYR A 145 -8.54 7.73 10.64
CA TYR A 145 -9.01 6.66 11.50
C TYR A 145 -10.27 7.06 12.27
N ALA A 146 -10.37 8.31 12.74
CA ALA A 146 -11.56 8.81 13.43
C ALA A 146 -12.79 8.80 12.52
N ILE A 147 -12.64 9.27 11.27
CA ILE A 147 -13.72 9.23 10.27
C ILE A 147 -14.11 7.77 9.96
N GLN A 148 -13.13 6.88 9.79
CA GLN A 148 -13.41 5.48 9.50
C GLN A 148 -14.13 4.77 10.66
N VAL A 149 -13.69 4.98 11.91
CA VAL A 149 -14.37 4.44 13.09
C VAL A 149 -15.78 4.99 13.20
N ALA A 150 -16.00 6.28 12.91
CA ALA A 150 -17.34 6.86 12.88
C ALA A 150 -18.22 6.19 11.81
N LEU A 151 -17.70 5.94 10.61
CA LEU A 151 -18.42 5.21 9.55
C LEU A 151 -18.78 3.78 9.97
N TRP A 152 -17.85 3.07 10.61
CA TRP A 152 -18.13 1.73 11.15
C TRP A 152 -19.21 1.75 12.24
N LEU A 153 -19.18 2.72 13.16
CA LEU A 153 -20.22 2.87 14.18
C LEU A 153 -21.58 3.22 13.57
N LEU A 154 -21.61 4.05 12.53
CA LEU A 154 -22.83 4.36 11.80
C LEU A 154 -23.40 3.13 11.09
N LEU A 155 -22.54 2.31 10.45
CA LEU A 155 -22.92 1.03 9.86
C LEU A 155 -23.44 0.04 10.90
N TRP A 156 -22.82 0.01 12.09
CA TRP A 156 -23.24 -0.84 13.20
C TRP A 156 -24.63 -0.46 13.71
N CYS A 157 -24.91 0.83 13.83
CA CYS A 157 -26.22 1.33 14.27
C CYS A 157 -27.31 1.10 13.22
N LYS A 158 -27.03 1.38 11.94
CA LYS A 158 -27.96 1.20 10.83
C LYS A 158 -27.21 0.75 9.56
N PRO A 159 -27.32 -0.52 9.12
CA PRO A 159 -26.67 -1.00 7.91
C PRO A 159 -27.40 -0.51 6.65
N ILE A 160 -27.19 0.77 6.31
CA ILE A 160 -27.78 1.42 5.13
C ILE A 160 -26.75 1.39 3.99
N GLN A 161 -27.18 1.00 2.79
CA GLN A 161 -26.31 0.95 1.60
C GLN A 161 -25.58 2.27 1.32
N ALA A 162 -26.24 3.42 1.57
CA ALA A 162 -25.63 4.74 1.42
C ALA A 162 -24.37 4.93 2.30
N ILE A 163 -24.32 4.33 3.49
CA ILE A 163 -23.15 4.45 4.39
C ILE A 163 -22.01 3.55 3.90
N VAL A 164 -22.32 2.40 3.31
CA VAL A 164 -21.32 1.54 2.65
C VAL A 164 -20.70 2.25 1.44
N ILE A 165 -21.53 2.86 0.59
CA ILE A 165 -21.06 3.67 -0.55
C ILE A 165 -20.20 4.84 -0.07
N LEU A 166 -20.64 5.54 0.98
CA LEU A 166 -19.87 6.64 1.58
C LEU A 166 -18.50 6.17 2.09
N SER A 167 -18.43 4.99 2.70
CA SER A 167 -17.16 4.41 3.17
C SER A 167 -16.22 4.09 2.02
N LYS A 168 -16.75 3.51 0.92
CA LYS A 168 -15.96 3.28 -0.31
C LYS A 168 -15.46 4.59 -0.92
N ILE A 169 -16.31 5.61 -1.04
CA ILE A 169 -15.90 6.95 -1.54
C ILE A 169 -14.82 7.57 -0.65
N PHE A 170 -14.95 7.42 0.67
CA PHE A 170 -13.94 7.90 1.62
C PHE A 170 -12.59 7.21 1.39
N PHE A 171 -12.55 5.88 1.26
CA PHE A 171 -11.31 5.15 0.93
C PHE A 171 -10.70 5.54 -0.42
N ALA A 172 -11.53 5.81 -1.44
CA ALA A 172 -11.07 6.35 -2.71
C ALA A 172 -10.41 7.72 -2.52
N GLY A 173 -11.03 8.61 -1.73
CA GLY A 173 -10.48 9.92 -1.38
C GLY A 173 -9.15 9.83 -0.62
N VAL A 174 -9.05 8.94 0.37
CA VAL A 174 -7.81 8.67 1.13
C VAL A 174 -6.70 8.16 0.19
N SER A 175 -7.04 7.27 -0.75
CA SER A 175 -6.09 6.76 -1.75
C SER A 175 -5.61 7.87 -2.70
N LEU A 176 -6.51 8.73 -3.17
CA LEU A 176 -6.15 9.88 -4.00
C LEU A 176 -5.23 10.85 -3.25
N PHE A 177 -5.54 11.12 -1.99
CA PHE A 177 -4.70 11.97 -1.14
C PHE A 177 -3.29 11.40 -0.98
N ALA A 178 -3.15 10.09 -0.76
CA ALA A 178 -1.84 9.42 -0.73
C ALA A 178 -1.10 9.54 -2.08
N ALA A 179 -1.80 9.33 -3.21
CA ALA A 179 -1.20 9.49 -4.54
C ALA A 179 -0.64 10.90 -4.76
N ILE A 180 -1.42 11.93 -4.39
CA ILE A 180 -0.97 13.33 -4.44
C ILE A 180 0.24 13.54 -3.52
N GLY A 181 0.24 12.96 -2.32
CA GLY A 181 1.38 13.00 -1.39
C GLY A 181 2.68 12.47 -2.02
N PHE A 182 2.63 11.31 -2.68
CA PHE A 182 3.79 10.77 -3.42
C PHE A 182 4.22 11.68 -4.56
N LEU A 183 3.27 12.18 -5.36
CA LEU A 183 3.58 13.05 -6.49
C LEU A 183 4.25 14.36 -6.03
N LEU A 184 3.75 14.96 -4.95
CA LEU A 184 4.30 16.20 -4.41
C LEU A 184 5.66 15.99 -3.74
N TYR A 185 5.75 15.14 -2.71
CA TYR A 185 6.99 15.01 -1.93
C TYR A 185 8.02 14.11 -2.61
N GLY A 186 7.60 12.98 -3.17
CA GLY A 186 8.48 12.09 -3.94
C GLY A 186 8.94 12.74 -5.24
N GLY A 187 8.04 13.41 -5.96
CA GLY A 187 8.37 14.14 -7.18
C GLY A 187 9.31 15.32 -6.94
N ARG A 188 9.04 16.17 -5.93
CA ARG A 188 9.95 17.28 -5.57
C ARG A 188 11.33 16.78 -5.19
N LEU A 189 11.42 15.69 -4.41
CA LEU A 189 12.70 15.10 -4.05
C LEU A 189 13.44 14.53 -5.28
N PHE A 190 12.74 13.89 -6.22
CA PHE A 190 13.33 13.41 -7.46
C PHE A 190 13.90 14.54 -8.33
N PHE A 191 13.13 15.61 -8.55
CA PHE A 191 13.61 16.77 -9.30
C PHE A 191 14.79 17.45 -8.61
N MET A 192 14.74 17.59 -7.29
CA MET A 192 15.84 18.14 -6.49
C MET A 192 17.13 17.34 -6.69
N LEU A 193 17.06 16.02 -6.56
CA LEU A 193 18.21 15.13 -6.72
C LEU A 193 18.79 15.16 -8.16
N LYS A 194 17.99 15.60 -9.15
CA LYS A 194 18.41 15.80 -10.54
C LYS A 194 19.09 17.15 -10.78
N LEU A 195 18.72 18.18 -10.01
CA LEU A 195 19.25 19.56 -10.12
C LEU A 195 20.70 19.67 -9.64
N PHE A 196 21.11 18.90 -8.63
CA PHE A 196 22.51 18.85 -8.20
C PHE A 196 23.30 17.85 -9.06
N PRO A 197 24.36 18.25 -9.77
CA PRO A 197 25.08 17.37 -10.68
C PRO A 197 25.55 16.11 -9.96
N VAL A 198 25.11 14.97 -10.49
CA VAL A 198 25.29 13.66 -9.85
C VAL A 198 26.67 13.12 -10.17
N GLU A 199 27.70 13.72 -9.58
CA GLU A 199 29.11 13.37 -9.83
C GLU A 199 29.48 11.98 -9.30
N SER A 200 28.75 11.45 -8.31
CA SER A 200 29.03 10.12 -7.75
C SER A 200 28.05 9.03 -8.23
N LYS A 201 28.60 7.84 -8.54
CA LYS A 201 27.81 6.63 -8.92
C LYS A 201 26.77 6.25 -7.86
N GLY A 202 27.04 6.51 -6.57
CA GLY A 202 26.11 6.22 -5.46
C GLY A 202 24.86 7.11 -5.47
N ARG A 203 25.01 8.41 -5.71
CA ARG A 203 23.88 9.36 -5.72
C ARG A 203 22.94 9.14 -6.91
N ARG A 204 23.47 8.68 -8.05
CA ARG A 204 22.67 8.29 -9.25
C ARG A 204 21.74 7.12 -8.96
N LYS A 205 22.22 6.13 -8.22
CA LYS A 205 21.44 4.95 -7.81
C LYS A 205 20.34 5.32 -6.82
N MET A 206 20.64 6.18 -5.85
CA MET A 206 19.66 6.69 -4.88
C MET A 206 18.53 7.48 -5.58
N LEU A 207 18.87 8.35 -6.54
CA LEU A 207 17.88 9.09 -7.34
C LEU A 207 16.94 8.14 -8.11
N GLN A 208 17.48 7.10 -8.73
CA GLN A 208 16.67 6.08 -9.41
C GLN A 208 15.78 5.33 -8.42
N GLU A 209 16.31 4.92 -7.27
CA GLU A 209 15.53 4.23 -6.22
C GLU A 209 14.36 5.10 -5.72
N VAL A 210 14.57 6.39 -5.44
CA VAL A 210 13.50 7.34 -5.06
C VAL A 210 12.46 7.49 -6.18
N GLY A 211 12.92 7.63 -7.43
CA GLY A 211 12.04 7.75 -8.60
C GLY A 211 11.15 6.53 -8.79
N TYR A 212 11.73 5.32 -8.73
CA TYR A 212 10.98 4.07 -8.83
C TYR A 212 9.93 3.93 -7.73
N VAL A 213 10.29 4.19 -6.47
CA VAL A 213 9.32 4.15 -5.35
C VAL A 213 8.18 5.12 -5.58
N THR A 214 8.50 6.37 -5.93
CA THR A 214 7.50 7.42 -6.14
C THR A 214 6.54 7.05 -7.25
N THR A 215 7.05 6.64 -8.42
CA THR A 215 6.20 6.29 -9.57
C THR A 215 5.34 5.06 -9.29
N VAL A 216 5.90 4.00 -8.69
CA VAL A 216 5.15 2.78 -8.39
C VAL A 216 4.09 3.03 -7.33
N CYS A 217 4.41 3.75 -6.24
CA CYS A 217 3.43 4.08 -5.20
C CYS A 217 2.33 5.00 -5.74
N PHE A 218 2.69 6.00 -6.56
CA PHE A 218 1.70 6.86 -7.22
C PHE A 218 0.73 6.05 -8.08
N LEU A 219 1.24 5.20 -8.97
CA LEU A 219 0.40 4.37 -9.84
C LEU A 219 -0.48 3.39 -9.05
N CYS A 220 0.06 2.81 -7.98
CA CYS A 220 -0.65 1.95 -7.03
C CYS A 220 -1.82 2.67 -6.34
N PHE A 221 -1.58 3.83 -5.74
CA PHE A 221 -2.64 4.57 -5.05
C PHE A 221 -3.66 5.16 -6.03
N MET A 222 -3.22 5.52 -7.24
CA MET A 222 -4.11 5.96 -8.31
C MET A 222 -5.00 4.81 -8.80
N SER A 223 -4.45 3.63 -9.05
CA SER A 223 -5.25 2.46 -9.46
C SER A 223 -6.22 2.04 -8.37
N ARG A 224 -5.80 2.09 -7.10
CA ARG A 224 -6.67 1.85 -5.93
C ARG A 224 -7.82 2.85 -5.85
N CYS A 225 -7.54 4.15 -6.01
CA CYS A 225 -8.57 5.19 -6.05
C CYS A 225 -9.62 4.90 -7.13
N ILE A 226 -9.17 4.58 -8.34
CA ILE A 226 -10.06 4.28 -9.48
C ILE A 226 -10.89 3.02 -9.19
N MET A 227 -10.24 1.95 -8.72
CA MET A 227 -10.92 0.68 -8.45
C MET A 227 -11.99 0.82 -7.37
N VAL A 228 -11.66 1.46 -6.25
CA VAL A 228 -12.60 1.67 -5.14
C VAL A 228 -13.73 2.61 -5.55
N TRP A 229 -13.45 3.61 -6.39
CA TRP A 229 -14.49 4.47 -6.97
C TRP A 229 -15.50 3.67 -7.80
N PHE A 230 -15.04 2.77 -8.67
CA PHE A 230 -15.94 1.89 -9.41
C PHE A 230 -16.71 0.94 -8.48
N ASN A 231 -16.04 0.37 -7.48
CA ASN A 231 -16.66 -0.49 -6.47
C ASN A 231 -17.77 0.22 -5.64
N ALA A 232 -17.72 1.56 -5.52
CA ALA A 232 -18.77 2.33 -4.87
C ALA A 232 -20.09 2.34 -5.65
N PHE A 233 -20.05 2.22 -6.98
CA PHE A 233 -21.23 2.35 -7.84
C PHE A 233 -21.63 1.04 -8.54
N ASP A 234 -20.70 0.10 -8.70
CA ASP A 234 -20.93 -1.18 -9.34
C ASP A 234 -20.53 -2.35 -8.42
N LYS A 235 -21.50 -3.20 -8.09
CA LYS A 235 -21.27 -4.41 -7.28
C LYS A 235 -20.46 -5.47 -8.02
N ALA A 236 -20.44 -5.45 -9.36
CA ALA A 236 -19.60 -6.33 -10.16
C ALA A 236 -18.12 -5.93 -10.12
N ALA A 237 -17.81 -4.70 -9.68
CA ALA A 237 -16.44 -4.21 -9.51
C ALA A 237 -15.87 -4.48 -8.09
N ASP A 238 -16.54 -5.31 -7.28
CA ASP A 238 -16.13 -5.55 -5.90
C ASP A 238 -14.97 -6.55 -5.80
N ILE A 239 -13.80 -6.06 -5.39
CA ILE A 239 -12.53 -6.81 -5.31
C ILE A 239 -12.42 -7.75 -4.11
N ASP A 240 -13.35 -7.64 -3.15
CA ASP A 240 -13.36 -8.49 -1.96
C ASP A 240 -14.33 -9.67 -2.07
N VAL A 241 -14.91 -9.85 -3.27
CA VAL A 241 -15.83 -10.94 -3.59
C VAL A 241 -15.06 -12.11 -4.19
N LEU A 242 -15.49 -13.34 -3.86
CA LEU A 242 -14.88 -14.59 -4.37
C LEU A 242 -14.99 -14.75 -5.89
N ASN A 243 -15.89 -14.01 -6.53
CA ASN A 243 -16.37 -14.26 -7.89
C ASN A 243 -15.43 -13.74 -9.00
N HIS A 244 -14.39 -12.97 -8.64
CA HIS A 244 -13.40 -12.46 -9.59
C HIS A 244 -11.97 -12.79 -9.16
N PRO A 245 -11.61 -14.07 -8.96
CA PRO A 245 -10.34 -14.47 -8.36
C PRO A 245 -9.12 -13.99 -9.17
N ILE A 246 -9.16 -14.06 -10.51
CA ILE A 246 -8.04 -13.63 -11.36
C ILE A 246 -7.87 -12.11 -11.29
N LEU A 247 -8.97 -11.35 -11.33
CA LEU A 247 -8.92 -9.89 -11.24
C LEU A 247 -8.37 -9.44 -9.89
N ASN A 248 -8.85 -10.07 -8.81
CA ASN A 248 -8.36 -9.82 -7.45
C ASN A 248 -6.87 -10.14 -7.37
N PHE A 249 -6.43 -11.26 -7.93
CA PHE A 249 -5.02 -11.63 -7.98
C PHE A 249 -4.16 -10.55 -8.65
N ILE A 250 -4.56 -10.10 -9.85
CA ILE A 250 -3.82 -9.06 -10.59
C ILE A 250 -3.81 -7.75 -9.80
N PHE A 251 -4.95 -7.35 -9.24
CA PHE A 251 -5.06 -6.12 -8.46
C PHE A 251 -4.16 -6.15 -7.23
N TYR A 252 -4.26 -7.18 -6.39
CA TYR A 252 -3.45 -7.30 -5.17
C TYR A 252 -1.96 -7.45 -5.45
N LEU A 253 -1.61 -8.14 -6.55
CA LEU A 253 -0.22 -8.24 -6.98
C LEU A 253 0.35 -6.86 -7.35
N LEU A 254 -0.34 -6.12 -8.22
CA LEU A 254 0.14 -4.85 -8.75
C LEU A 254 0.03 -3.70 -7.75
N ALA A 255 -1.05 -3.64 -6.98
CA ALA A 255 -1.38 -2.52 -6.10
C ALA A 255 -0.98 -2.72 -4.64
N GLU A 256 -0.62 -3.92 -4.19
CA GLU A 256 -0.20 -4.12 -2.79
C GLU A 256 1.14 -4.84 -2.68
N ILE A 257 1.32 -5.99 -3.34
CA ILE A 257 2.52 -6.83 -3.20
C ILE A 257 3.75 -6.18 -3.84
N ILE A 258 3.65 -5.74 -5.11
CA ILE A 258 4.76 -5.08 -5.82
C ILE A 258 5.25 -3.82 -5.09
N PRO A 259 4.41 -2.84 -4.73
CA PRO A 259 4.89 -1.65 -4.03
C PRO A 259 5.53 -2.00 -2.68
N SER A 260 4.93 -2.92 -1.91
CA SER A 260 5.47 -3.31 -0.60
C SER A 260 6.84 -4.00 -0.74
N SER A 261 6.95 -4.92 -1.69
CA SER A 261 8.20 -5.63 -1.99
C SER A 261 9.29 -4.69 -2.47
N LEU A 262 8.97 -3.74 -3.35
CA LEU A 262 9.90 -2.75 -3.89
C LEU A 262 10.42 -1.83 -2.79
N VAL A 263 9.53 -1.31 -1.93
CA VAL A 263 9.94 -0.41 -0.86
C VAL A 263 10.81 -1.15 0.16
N LEU A 264 10.44 -2.36 0.58
CA LEU A 264 11.27 -3.18 1.47
C LEU A 264 12.63 -3.52 0.84
N PHE A 265 12.69 -3.74 -0.47
CA PHE A 265 13.94 -3.99 -1.19
C PHE A 265 14.84 -2.76 -1.25
N ILE A 266 14.28 -1.56 -1.34
CA ILE A 266 15.03 -0.31 -1.41
C ILE A 266 15.50 0.09 0.00
N LEU A 267 14.61 0.05 0.98
CA LEU A 267 14.90 0.43 2.36
C LEU A 267 15.82 -0.58 3.09
N ARG A 268 16.04 -1.79 2.55
CA ARG A 268 17.03 -2.74 3.11
C ARG A 268 18.45 -2.15 3.18
N LYS A 269 18.77 -1.20 2.30
CA LYS A 269 20.04 -0.49 2.30
C LYS A 269 19.89 0.72 3.21
N LEU A 270 20.04 0.48 4.51
CA LEU A 270 20.14 1.52 5.53
C LEU A 270 21.05 2.65 5.03
N PRO A 271 20.67 3.94 5.17
CA PRO A 271 21.63 5.01 5.03
C PRO A 271 22.79 4.74 6.00
N PRO A 272 24.06 4.96 5.58
CA PRO A 272 25.20 4.74 6.46
C PRO A 272 25.02 5.59 7.72
N LYS A 273 25.49 5.07 8.88
CA LYS A 273 25.45 5.73 10.18
C LYS A 273 25.62 7.25 9.98
N ARG A 274 24.67 8.05 10.47
CA ARG A 274 24.86 9.51 10.63
C ARG A 274 26.18 9.68 11.36
N LYS A 275 27.25 10.06 10.66
CA LYS A 275 28.36 10.71 11.33
C LYS A 275 27.76 12.02 11.79
N ILE A 276 27.43 12.11 13.08
CA ILE A 276 27.26 13.40 13.73
C ILE A 276 28.61 14.07 13.48
N THR A 277 28.66 14.97 12.51
CA THR A 277 29.79 15.87 12.34
C THR A 277 29.82 16.67 13.63
N GLN A 278 30.67 16.26 14.58
CA GLN A 278 31.07 17.14 15.66
C GLN A 278 31.54 18.41 14.97
N TYR A 279 30.77 19.48 15.12
CA TYR A 279 31.24 20.82 14.82
C TYR A 279 32.52 21.00 15.64
N HIS A 280 33.68 20.93 14.99
CA HIS A 280 34.88 21.45 15.61
C HIS A 280 34.72 22.96 15.63
N PRO A 281 34.69 23.60 16.82
CA PRO A 281 34.80 25.04 16.88
C PRO A 281 36.18 25.41 16.32
N LEU A 282 36.18 26.20 15.26
CA LEU A 282 37.36 26.91 14.80
C LEU A 282 37.64 27.97 15.88
N TYR A 283 38.63 27.69 16.74
CA TYR A 283 39.35 28.72 17.48
C TYR A 283 40.50 29.22 16.61
#